data_AF-A0A9E1E098-F1
#
_entry.id   AF-A0A9E1E098-F1
#
_cell.length_a   1.000
_cell.length_b   1.000
_cell.length_c   1.000
_cell.angle_alpha   90.00
_cell.angle_beta   90.00
_cell.angle_gamma   90.00
#
_symmetry.space_group_name_H-M   'P 1'
#
loop_
_entity.id
_entity.type
_entity.pdbx_description
1 polymer ?
#
loop_
_entity_poly.entity_id
_entity_poly.type
_entity_poly.pdbx_seq_one_letter_code
_entity_poly.pdbx_strand_id
1 'polypeptide(L)'
;MPKSFNKPAGLGGILLLLGAANVGFAESPEARLAAAGHLLPDPTEPVATYVTSRRVGNMLYLSGHGECGEDYTTGKVGRDLTVEQGAASAEKVGLCMLATIKAAAGELSRVKQFVRILGMVNATEDFTDHPKVINGFSNLMVLAF
;
A
#
# COMPACT_ATOMS: atom_id res chain seq x y z
N MET A 1 -50.51 21.04 59.53
CA MET A 1 -49.56 19.98 59.94
C MET A 1 -50.41 18.83 60.51
N PRO A 2 -50.16 17.53 60.18
CA PRO A 2 -48.86 16.88 59.94
C PRO A 2 -48.72 16.21 58.55
N LYS A 3 -47.53 15.63 58.32
CA LYS A 3 -46.96 15.07 57.09
C LYS A 3 -47.27 13.57 56.90
N SER A 4 -47.47 13.12 55.66
CA SER A 4 -46.99 11.82 55.14
C SER A 4 -46.94 11.94 53.61
N PHE A 5 -45.76 12.06 52.99
CA PHE A 5 -44.94 10.96 52.46
C PHE A 5 -45.73 9.90 51.69
N ASN A 6 -45.84 10.12 50.37
CA ASN A 6 -45.94 9.02 49.43
C ASN A 6 -45.18 9.40 48.14
N LYS A 7 -44.15 8.61 47.79
CA LYS A 7 -43.39 8.72 46.54
C LYS A 7 -43.79 7.51 45.70
N PRO A 8 -44.19 7.66 44.43
CA PRO A 8 -44.11 6.56 43.50
C PRO A 8 -42.75 6.57 42.79
N ALA A 9 -42.19 5.37 42.69
CA ALA A 9 -41.02 5.01 41.93
C ALA A 9 -41.36 4.80 40.44
N GLY A 10 -40.33 4.75 39.59
CA GLY A 10 -40.38 4.15 38.24
C GLY A 10 -40.23 5.18 37.12
N LEU A 11 -39.01 5.40 36.64
CA LEU A 11 -38.43 4.77 35.44
C LEU A 11 -39.02 5.28 34.12
N GLY A 12 -38.21 6.05 33.40
CA GLY A 12 -38.46 6.45 32.01
C GLY A 12 -37.27 7.19 31.40
N GLY A 13 -36.04 6.80 31.75
CA GLY A 13 -34.85 7.32 31.08
C GLY A 13 -34.73 6.68 29.71
N ILE A 14 -35.16 7.38 28.66
CA ILE A 14 -34.81 7.03 27.28
C ILE A 14 -33.32 7.31 27.13
N LEU A 15 -32.51 6.27 27.30
CA LEU A 15 -31.10 6.28 26.93
C LEU A 15 -31.04 6.21 25.40
N LEU A 16 -30.82 7.35 24.75
CA LEU A 16 -30.50 7.40 23.33
C LEU A 16 -29.12 6.77 23.15
N LEU A 17 -29.08 5.47 22.88
CA LEU A 17 -27.90 4.80 22.36
C LEU A 17 -27.68 5.29 20.93
N LEU A 18 -26.85 6.32 20.77
CA LEU A 18 -26.15 6.58 19.52
C LEU A 18 -25.22 5.37 19.30
N GLY A 19 -25.76 4.34 18.64
CA GLY A 19 -24.95 3.31 18.03
C GLY A 19 -24.07 3.99 16.99
N ALA A 20 -22.79 4.19 17.33
CA ALA A 20 -21.77 4.38 16.31
C ALA A 20 -21.84 3.14 15.43
N ALA A 21 -22.44 3.29 14.26
CA ALA A 21 -22.33 2.29 13.21
C ALA A 21 -20.84 2.23 12.88
N ASN A 22 -20.15 1.23 13.42
CA ASN A 22 -18.92 0.74 12.82
C ASN A 22 -19.33 0.13 11.49
N VAL A 23 -19.48 0.99 10.50
CA VAL A 23 -19.52 0.57 9.10
C VAL A 23 -18.09 0.13 8.82
N GLY A 24 -17.86 -1.18 8.99
CA GLY A 24 -16.64 -1.84 8.56
C GLY A 24 -16.55 -1.75 7.04
N PHE A 25 -16.19 -0.59 6.51
CA PHE A 25 -15.58 -0.51 5.21
C PHE A 25 -14.25 -1.23 5.33
N ALA A 26 -14.05 -2.29 4.53
CA ALA A 26 -12.70 -2.81 4.34
C ALA A 26 -11.81 -1.62 3.95
N GLU A 27 -10.83 -1.31 4.79
CA GLU A 27 -9.94 -0.16 4.59
C GLU A 27 -9.26 -0.28 3.22
N SER A 28 -9.32 0.79 2.42
CA SER A 28 -8.77 0.77 1.06
C SER A 28 -7.25 0.57 1.10
N PRO A 29 -6.63 0.01 0.04
CA PRO A 29 -5.18 -0.11 -0.01
C PRO A 29 -4.46 1.21 0.23
N GLU A 30 -4.99 2.32 -0.30
CA GLU A 30 -4.47 3.67 -0.04
C GLU A 30 -4.49 4.05 1.45
N ALA A 31 -5.58 3.74 2.15
CA ALA A 31 -5.72 4.06 3.57
C ALA A 31 -4.76 3.20 4.43
N ARG A 32 -4.63 1.90 4.12
CA ARG A 32 -3.67 1.00 4.80
C ARG A 32 -2.22 1.49 4.64
N LEU A 33 -1.86 1.91 3.42
CA LEU A 33 -0.55 2.48 3.14
C LEU A 33 -0.31 3.76 3.95
N ALA A 34 -1.28 4.69 3.92
CA ALA A 34 -1.18 5.94 4.66
C ALA A 34 -1.07 5.74 6.18
N ALA A 35 -1.82 4.79 6.74
CA ALA A 35 -1.77 4.44 8.16
C ALA A 35 -0.40 3.88 8.58
N ALA A 36 0.30 3.21 7.66
CA ALA A 36 1.67 2.72 7.86
C ALA A 36 2.75 3.77 7.54
N GLY A 37 2.37 5.00 7.18
CA GLY A 37 3.31 6.08 6.85
C GLY A 37 3.83 6.04 5.41
N HIS A 38 3.24 5.22 4.54
CA HIS A 38 3.56 5.20 3.12
C HIS A 38 2.62 6.12 2.34
N LEU A 39 3.19 7.10 1.65
CA LEU A 39 2.48 7.93 0.69
C LEU A 39 2.80 7.47 -0.72
N LEU A 40 1.78 7.40 -1.57
CA LEU A 40 1.99 7.15 -2.99
C LEU A 40 2.64 8.40 -3.61
N PRO A 41 3.76 8.24 -4.34
CA PRO A 41 4.33 9.35 -5.09
C PRO A 41 3.42 9.72 -6.27
N ASP A 42 3.75 10.83 -6.94
CA ASP A 42 3.19 11.10 -8.25
C ASP A 42 3.55 9.97 -9.23
N PRO A 43 2.63 9.57 -10.12
CA PRO A 43 2.89 8.52 -11.09
C PRO A 43 4.09 8.88 -11.98
N THR A 44 5.00 7.93 -12.19
CA THR A 44 6.17 8.14 -13.04
C THR A 44 5.74 8.43 -14.48
N GLU A 45 6.33 9.45 -15.12
CA GLU A 45 6.21 9.65 -16.55
C GLU A 45 7.10 8.64 -17.32
N PRO A 46 6.74 8.24 -18.56
CA PRO A 46 7.60 7.38 -19.35
C PRO A 46 8.97 8.02 -19.64
N VAL A 47 10.05 7.28 -19.40
CA VAL A 47 11.44 7.76 -19.62
C VAL A 47 11.87 7.68 -21.10
N ALA A 48 11.09 7.00 -21.94
CA ALA A 48 11.33 6.87 -23.38
C ALA A 48 9.99 6.66 -24.13
N THR A 49 10.04 6.19 -25.38
CA THR A 49 8.85 6.05 -26.26
C THR A 49 7.90 4.90 -25.91
N TYR A 50 7.89 4.45 -24.66
CA TYR A 50 6.98 3.40 -24.15
C TYR A 50 5.88 4.02 -23.28
N VAL A 51 4.90 3.21 -22.87
CA VAL A 51 3.91 3.62 -21.86
C VAL A 51 4.12 2.87 -20.56
N THR A 52 3.80 3.49 -19.44
CA THR A 52 4.00 2.90 -18.11
C THR A 52 3.06 1.73 -17.83
N SER A 53 1.90 1.69 -18.50
CA SER A 53 0.98 0.56 -18.43
C SER A 53 0.10 0.39 -19.68
N ARG A 54 -0.40 -0.83 -19.90
CA ARG A 54 -1.42 -1.17 -20.91
C ARG A 54 -2.45 -2.14 -20.34
N ARG A 55 -3.73 -1.88 -20.60
CA ARG A 55 -4.83 -2.80 -20.23
C ARG A 55 -5.18 -3.70 -21.41
N VAL A 56 -5.25 -5.01 -21.15
CA VAL A 56 -5.72 -6.03 -22.09
C VAL A 56 -6.81 -6.83 -21.39
N GLY A 57 -8.07 -6.63 -21.81
CA GLY A 57 -9.23 -7.16 -21.09
C GLY A 57 -9.27 -6.66 -19.65
N ASN A 58 -9.25 -7.58 -18.69
CA ASN A 58 -9.22 -7.29 -17.25
C ASN A 58 -7.81 -7.27 -16.64
N MET A 59 -6.75 -7.43 -17.43
CA MET A 59 -5.38 -7.46 -16.97
C MET A 59 -4.67 -6.15 -17.28
N LEU A 60 -3.99 -5.57 -16.29
CA LEU A 60 -3.15 -4.39 -16.44
C LEU A 60 -1.68 -4.85 -16.46
N TYR A 61 -1.01 -4.62 -17.58
CA TYR A 61 0.43 -4.86 -17.73
C TYR A 61 1.18 -3.57 -17.43
N LEU A 62 2.18 -3.66 -16.55
CA LEU A 62 3.11 -2.58 -16.27
C LEU A 62 4.40 -2.79 -17.07
N SER A 63 5.02 -1.69 -17.47
CA SER A 63 6.41 -1.68 -17.94
C SER A 63 7.37 -1.89 -16.75
N GLY A 64 8.68 -1.90 -17.00
CA GLY A 64 9.66 -1.93 -15.91
C GLY A 64 9.60 -0.66 -15.06
N HIS A 65 9.73 -0.81 -13.75
CA HIS A 65 9.74 0.28 -12.78
C HIS A 65 11.03 0.27 -11.98
N GLY A 66 11.61 1.45 -11.80
CA GLY A 66 12.61 1.75 -10.78
C GLY A 66 11.99 2.57 -9.64
N GLU A 67 12.85 3.14 -8.80
CA GLU A 67 12.42 4.20 -7.88
C GLU A 67 11.88 5.41 -8.67
N CYS A 68 11.07 6.26 -8.03
CA CYS A 68 10.56 7.52 -8.57
C CYS A 68 11.34 8.69 -7.94
N GLY A 69 11.27 9.86 -8.56
CA GLY A 69 11.94 11.06 -8.07
C GLY A 69 13.30 11.24 -8.72
N GLU A 70 14.20 12.00 -8.09
CA GLU A 70 15.54 12.25 -8.65
C GLU A 70 16.64 11.47 -7.90
N ASP A 71 16.36 11.09 -6.65
CA ASP A 71 17.32 10.42 -5.75
C ASP A 71 17.16 8.89 -5.77
N TYR A 72 17.52 8.30 -6.90
CA TYR A 72 17.45 6.85 -7.07
C TYR A 72 18.60 6.12 -6.35
N THR A 73 18.27 5.03 -5.65
CA THR A 73 19.30 4.09 -5.17
C THR A 73 20.01 3.45 -6.37
N THR A 74 21.33 3.59 -6.43
CA THR A 74 22.17 3.00 -7.48
C THR A 74 23.31 2.19 -6.86
N GLY A 75 23.85 1.25 -7.64
CA GLY A 75 24.91 0.35 -7.19
C GLY A 75 24.50 -1.11 -7.29
N LYS A 76 25.36 -1.98 -6.75
CA LYS A 76 25.25 -3.43 -6.80
C LYS A 76 25.14 -4.00 -5.39
N VAL A 77 24.07 -4.75 -5.11
CA VAL A 77 23.89 -5.44 -3.82
C VAL A 77 24.98 -6.47 -3.63
N GLY A 78 25.56 -6.51 -2.42
CA GLY A 78 26.72 -7.35 -2.10
C GLY A 78 28.07 -6.68 -2.40
N ARG A 79 28.08 -5.46 -2.96
CA ARG A 79 29.29 -4.64 -3.13
C ARG A 79 29.08 -3.21 -2.64
N ASP A 80 28.13 -2.51 -3.23
CA ASP A 80 27.85 -1.09 -2.98
C ASP A 80 26.69 -0.92 -1.99
N LEU A 81 25.78 -1.90 -1.94
CA LEU A 81 24.57 -1.88 -1.12
C LEU A 81 24.45 -3.15 -0.27
N THR A 82 23.89 -3.01 0.93
CA THR A 82 23.47 -4.15 1.75
C THR A 82 22.13 -4.72 1.26
N VAL A 83 21.75 -5.89 1.80
CA VAL A 83 20.45 -6.52 1.51
C VAL A 83 19.30 -5.61 1.97
N GLU A 84 19.45 -4.99 3.14
CA GLU A 84 18.46 -4.10 3.75
C GLU A 84 18.27 -2.83 2.92
N GLN A 85 19.37 -2.25 2.41
CA GLN A 85 19.31 -1.11 1.49
C GLN A 85 18.65 -1.48 0.17
N GLY A 86 18.96 -2.67 -0.37
CA GLY A 86 18.26 -3.21 -1.54
C GLY A 86 16.77 -3.41 -1.28
N ALA A 87 16.39 -3.93 -0.10
CA ALA A 87 15.00 -4.15 0.27
C ALA A 87 14.23 -2.83 0.40
N ALA A 88 14.83 -1.81 1.03
CA ALA A 88 14.26 -0.47 1.09
C ALA A 88 14.08 0.13 -0.31
N SER A 89 15.02 -0.10 -1.23
CA SER A 89 14.88 0.28 -2.63
C SER A 89 13.71 -0.44 -3.31
N ALA A 90 13.56 -1.75 -3.11
CA ALA A 90 12.45 -2.53 -3.66
C ALA A 90 11.07 -2.07 -3.13
N GLU A 91 10.98 -1.65 -1.87
CA GLU A 91 9.77 -1.04 -1.30
C GLU A 91 9.40 0.26 -2.02
N LYS A 92 10.37 1.16 -2.21
CA LYS A 92 10.17 2.42 -2.96
C LYS A 92 9.71 2.16 -4.40
N VAL A 93 10.33 1.18 -5.08
CA VAL A 93 9.87 0.73 -6.42
C VAL A 93 8.41 0.26 -6.37
N GLY A 94 8.03 -0.46 -5.30
CA GLY A 94 6.65 -0.88 -5.08
C GLY A 94 5.67 0.29 -4.97
N LEU A 95 6.02 1.35 -4.25
CA LEU A 95 5.20 2.57 -4.16
C LEU A 95 5.00 3.24 -5.53
N CYS A 96 6.06 3.29 -6.34
CA CYS A 96 6.01 3.80 -7.71
C CYS A 96 5.09 2.98 -8.63
N MET A 97 5.17 1.65 -8.51
CA MET A 97 4.28 0.76 -9.24
C MET A 97 2.83 0.96 -8.82
N LEU A 98 2.55 1.11 -7.52
CA LEU A 98 1.20 1.38 -7.01
C LEU A 98 0.67 2.73 -7.48
N ALA A 99 1.50 3.79 -7.53
CA ALA A 99 1.12 5.07 -8.11
C ALA A 99 0.72 4.94 -9.59
N THR A 100 1.50 4.17 -10.36
CA THR A 100 1.17 3.87 -11.77
C THR A 100 -0.13 3.08 -11.91
N ILE A 101 -0.33 2.07 -11.05
CA ILE A 101 -1.56 1.26 -11.05
C ILE A 101 -2.76 2.13 -10.71
N LYS A 102 -2.64 2.98 -9.69
CA LYS A 102 -3.70 3.93 -9.29
C LYS A 102 -4.03 4.87 -10.44
N ALA A 103 -3.04 5.46 -11.11
CA ALA A 103 -3.28 6.31 -12.27
C ALA A 103 -4.03 5.58 -13.40
N ALA A 104 -3.70 4.31 -13.67
CA ALA A 104 -4.32 3.53 -14.74
C ALA A 104 -5.68 2.91 -14.38
N ALA A 105 -5.94 2.67 -13.09
CA ALA A 105 -7.17 2.05 -12.60
C ALA A 105 -8.15 3.06 -11.96
N GLY A 106 -7.69 4.25 -11.59
CA GLY A 106 -8.35 5.23 -10.73
C GLY A 106 -8.09 4.98 -9.24
N GLU A 107 -8.47 3.79 -8.76
CA GLU A 107 -8.36 3.39 -7.36
C GLU A 107 -7.71 2.01 -7.23
N LEU A 108 -6.87 1.83 -6.20
CA LEU A 108 -6.19 0.55 -5.95
C LEU A 108 -7.16 -0.54 -5.51
N SER A 109 -8.29 -0.19 -4.88
CA SER A 109 -9.37 -1.12 -4.53
C SER A 109 -9.97 -1.87 -5.73
N ARG A 110 -9.68 -1.42 -6.97
CA ARG A 110 -10.10 -2.10 -8.20
C ARG A 110 -9.17 -3.24 -8.62
N VAL A 111 -7.99 -3.36 -8.00
CA VAL A 111 -7.06 -4.47 -8.22
C VAL A 111 -7.54 -5.67 -7.43
N LYS A 112 -7.85 -6.77 -8.13
CA LYS A 112 -8.35 -8.00 -7.49
C LYS A 112 -7.25 -8.93 -7.01
N GLN A 113 -6.11 -8.95 -7.71
CA GLN A 113 -4.98 -9.82 -7.44
C GLN A 113 -3.79 -9.43 -8.31
N PHE A 114 -2.58 -9.79 -7.85
CA PHE A 114 -1.36 -9.76 -8.65
C PHE A 114 -1.09 -11.15 -9.21
N VAL A 115 -1.18 -11.31 -10.54
CA VAL A 115 -1.02 -12.62 -11.19
C VAL A 115 0.46 -12.99 -11.36
N ARG A 116 1.31 -11.99 -11.61
CA ARG A 116 2.75 -12.17 -11.82
C ARG A 116 3.51 -10.93 -11.38
N ILE A 117 4.60 -11.15 -10.65
CA ILE A 117 5.60 -10.14 -10.31
C ILE A 117 6.95 -10.64 -10.81
N LEU A 118 7.76 -9.76 -11.38
CA LEU A 118 9.13 -10.02 -11.77
C LEU A 118 10.03 -8.97 -11.13
N GLY A 119 10.77 -9.38 -10.11
CA GLY A 119 11.78 -8.53 -9.47
C GLY A 119 13.15 -8.75 -10.10
N MET A 120 13.85 -7.65 -10.40
CA MET A 120 15.24 -7.68 -10.87
C MET A 120 16.11 -6.92 -9.87
N VAL A 121 17.21 -7.53 -9.44
CA VAL A 121 18.16 -6.91 -8.50
C VAL A 121 19.52 -6.87 -9.16
N ASN A 122 20.14 -5.70 -9.21
CA ASN A 122 21.53 -5.59 -9.63
C ASN A 122 22.43 -6.03 -8.47
N ALA A 123 23.00 -7.23 -8.56
CA ALA A 123 23.80 -7.83 -7.50
C ALA A 123 25.15 -8.38 -8.01
N THR A 124 26.06 -8.71 -7.09
CA THR A 124 27.31 -9.41 -7.41
C THR A 124 27.04 -10.84 -7.88
N GLU A 125 28.01 -11.42 -8.57
CA GLU A 125 27.90 -12.76 -9.16
C GLU A 125 27.65 -13.84 -8.09
N ASP A 126 28.23 -13.66 -6.90
CA ASP A 126 28.10 -14.58 -5.77
C ASP A 126 26.88 -14.29 -4.88
N PHE A 127 26.09 -13.26 -5.18
CA PHE A 127 24.95 -12.89 -4.34
C PHE A 127 23.77 -13.84 -4.55
N THR A 128 23.28 -14.49 -3.49
CA THR A 128 22.18 -15.46 -3.58
C THR A 128 20.91 -15.01 -2.86
N ASP A 129 20.94 -13.88 -2.15
CA ASP A 129 19.86 -13.41 -1.28
C ASP A 129 18.84 -12.49 -2.01
N HIS A 130 18.68 -12.65 -3.31
CA HIS A 130 17.73 -11.90 -4.14
C HIS A 130 16.28 -11.90 -3.57
N PRO A 131 15.75 -13.01 -3.06
CA PRO A 131 14.40 -13.01 -2.47
C PRO A 131 14.29 -12.08 -1.25
N LYS A 132 15.35 -11.94 -0.45
CA LYS A 132 15.34 -11.05 0.73
C LYS A 132 15.25 -9.58 0.33
N VAL A 133 15.90 -9.20 -0.77
CA VAL A 133 15.77 -7.86 -1.37
C VAL A 133 14.34 -7.63 -1.86
N ILE A 134 13.78 -8.58 -2.64
CA ILE A 134 12.42 -8.45 -3.18
C ILE A 134 11.33 -8.51 -2.10
N ASN A 135 11.62 -9.00 -0.90
CA ASN A 135 10.69 -8.94 0.22
C ASN A 135 10.32 -7.51 0.62
N GLY A 136 11.16 -6.50 0.36
CA GLY A 136 10.75 -5.10 0.57
C GLY A 136 9.51 -4.74 -0.24
N PHE A 137 9.49 -5.09 -1.53
CA PHE A 137 8.31 -4.96 -2.38
C PHE A 137 7.14 -5.84 -1.89
N SER A 138 7.42 -7.10 -1.55
CA SER A 138 6.37 -8.07 -1.22
C SER A 138 5.65 -7.71 0.08
N ASN A 139 6.39 -7.26 1.09
CA ASN A 139 5.85 -6.79 2.36
C ASN A 139 4.92 -5.59 2.16
N LEU A 140 5.31 -4.64 1.29
CA LEU A 140 4.45 -3.51 0.93
C LEU A 140 3.14 -3.96 0.26
N MET A 141 3.19 -4.95 -0.63
CA MET A 141 1.99 -5.47 -1.28
C MET A 141 1.06 -6.19 -0.29
N VAL A 142 1.63 -6.97 0.64
CA VAL A 142 0.87 -7.61 1.73
C VAL A 142 0.24 -6.59 2.67
N LEU A 143 0.95 -5.50 2.95
CA LEU A 143 0.42 -4.39 3.74
C LEU A 143 -0.77 -3.72 3.03
N ALA A 144 -0.66 -3.50 1.72
CA ALA A 144 -1.67 -2.79 0.95
C ALA A 144 -2.92 -3.64 0.60
N PHE A 145 -2.79 -4.94 0.35
CA PHE A 145 -3.87 -5.80 -0.19
C PHE A 145 -4.17 -6.99 0.71
#